data_AF-A0A4S2HH31-F1
#
_entry.id   AF-A0A4S2HH31-F1
#
_cell.length_a   1.000
_cell.length_b   1.000
_cell.length_c   1.000
_cell.angle_alpha   90.00
_cell.angle_beta   90.00
_cell.angle_gamma   90.00
#
_symmetry.space_group_name_H-M   'P 1'
#
loop_
_entity.id
_entity.type
_entity.pdbx_description
1 polymer ?
#
loop_
_entity_poly.entity_id
_entity_poly.type
_entity_poly.pdbx_seq_one_letter_code
_entity_poly.pdbx_strand_id
1 'polypeptide(L)'
;MLERYVAVDLEMTGLHPKTDRILEIGAVKVEDGKQEIFHRMVNPRMEISRKVTELTGITDEMVKDGCEPERAAAEFREFAEGFPLVGHNLIYDYSFLKQCLVNHGETFEKDGVDTLKLARKFLPEAEKKTLDYLCSYFQISRKENHRALEDAKAEKLLFQYLQEQFEAQEPEAFLPKPLLYRAKKQGPATAKQKKYLKELTDWHKIDLNVDLDSLTRNEASRMTDKILAAYGKLSSRGGA
;
A
#
# COMPACT_ATOMS: atom_id res chain seq x y z
N MET A 1 -16.54 -21.90 -8.10
CA MET A 1 -15.67 -21.23 -7.12
C MET A 1 -14.29 -20.99 -7.72
N LEU A 2 -13.86 -19.74 -7.75
CA LEU A 2 -12.45 -19.35 -7.85
C LEU A 2 -11.64 -19.99 -6.70
N GLU A 3 -10.92 -21.05 -7.03
CA GLU A 3 -10.13 -21.85 -6.07
C GLU A 3 -8.65 -21.45 -6.02
N ARG A 4 -8.24 -20.51 -6.89
CA ARG A 4 -6.86 -20.07 -7.07
C ARG A 4 -6.80 -18.54 -7.06
N TYR A 5 -6.28 -17.95 -6.00
CA TYR A 5 -6.14 -16.50 -5.84
C TYR A 5 -5.13 -16.12 -4.74
N VAL A 6 -4.79 -14.84 -4.67
CA VAL A 6 -4.00 -14.27 -3.57
C VAL A 6 -4.81 -13.17 -2.88
N ALA A 7 -5.23 -13.41 -1.64
CA ALA A 7 -5.77 -12.35 -0.79
C ALA A 7 -4.63 -11.44 -0.33
N VAL A 8 -4.75 -10.13 -0.47
CA VAL A 8 -3.68 -9.17 -0.16
C VAL A 8 -4.23 -7.90 0.45
N ASP A 9 -3.55 -7.45 1.50
CA ASP A 9 -3.79 -6.18 2.18
C ASP A 9 -2.43 -5.53 2.50
N LEU A 10 -2.40 -4.20 2.56
CA LEU A 10 -1.22 -3.39 2.86
C LEU A 10 -1.50 -2.41 3.99
N GLU A 11 -0.46 -2.14 4.78
CA GLU A 11 -0.42 -0.94 5.61
C GLU A 11 0.48 0.12 4.96
N MET A 12 0.07 1.39 5.03
CA MET A 12 0.76 2.51 4.36
C MET A 12 0.86 3.75 5.25
N THR A 13 1.79 4.65 4.92
CA THR A 13 1.93 5.96 5.59
C THR A 13 0.81 6.95 5.23
N GLY A 14 -0.11 6.58 4.33
CA GLY A 14 -1.18 7.43 3.83
C GLY A 14 -1.96 6.77 2.68
N LEU A 15 -2.69 7.57 1.91
CA LEU A 15 -3.67 7.09 0.91
C LEU A 15 -3.28 7.38 -0.54
N HIS A 16 -2.11 8.00 -0.79
CA HIS A 16 -1.69 8.45 -2.11
C HIS A 16 -0.48 7.63 -2.59
N PRO A 17 -0.65 6.69 -3.53
CA PRO A 17 0.41 5.79 -3.99
C PRO A 17 1.66 6.49 -4.53
N LYS A 18 1.52 7.74 -4.98
CA LYS A 18 2.61 8.54 -5.57
C LYS A 18 3.51 9.20 -4.54
N THR A 19 3.08 9.29 -3.28
CA THR A 19 3.73 10.14 -2.26
C THR A 19 3.84 9.46 -0.92
N ASP A 20 2.90 8.57 -0.60
CA ASP A 20 2.90 7.77 0.61
C ASP A 20 3.65 6.44 0.34
N ARG A 21 4.00 5.72 1.41
CA ARG A 21 4.92 4.57 1.40
C ARG A 21 4.26 3.35 2.01
N ILE A 22 4.64 2.17 1.54
CA ILE A 22 4.21 0.88 2.10
C ILE A 22 4.97 0.65 3.41
N LEU A 23 4.27 0.16 4.44
CA LEU A 23 4.80 -0.21 5.76
C LEU A 23 4.76 -1.72 6.00
N GLU A 24 3.74 -2.40 5.49
CA GLU A 24 3.56 -3.83 5.65
C GLU A 24 2.87 -4.40 4.40
N ILE A 25 3.28 -5.59 3.98
CA ILE A 25 2.60 -6.39 2.95
C ILE A 25 2.19 -7.70 3.60
N GLY A 26 0.89 -7.99 3.59
CA GLY A 26 0.34 -9.26 4.05
C GLY A 26 -0.44 -9.93 2.94
N ALA A 27 -0.20 -11.22 2.72
CA ALA A 27 -0.96 -11.95 1.73
C ALA A 27 -1.12 -13.44 2.05
N VAL A 28 -2.20 -14.01 1.54
CA VAL A 28 -2.50 -15.44 1.61
C VAL A 28 -2.83 -15.94 0.21
N LYS A 29 -1.96 -16.78 -0.34
CA LYS A 29 -2.22 -17.51 -1.58
C LYS A 29 -3.04 -18.74 -1.26
N VAL A 30 -4.11 -18.93 -2.03
CA VAL A 30 -4.98 -20.10 -1.97
C VAL A 30 -4.87 -20.83 -3.30
N GLU A 31 -4.62 -22.14 -3.23
CA GLU A 31 -4.61 -23.03 -4.39
C GLU A 31 -5.06 -24.43 -3.94
N ASP A 32 -6.17 -24.91 -4.49
CA ASP A 32 -6.70 -26.26 -4.24
C ASP A 32 -6.83 -26.61 -2.75
N GLY A 33 -7.32 -25.65 -1.96
CA GLY A 33 -7.49 -25.78 -0.51
C GLY A 33 -6.20 -25.64 0.31
N LYS A 34 -5.03 -25.52 -0.32
CA LYS A 34 -3.76 -25.21 0.36
C LYS A 34 -3.60 -23.69 0.50
N GLN A 35 -2.88 -23.31 1.54
CA GLN A 35 -2.61 -21.90 1.85
C GLN A 35 -1.11 -21.69 2.03
N GLU A 36 -0.59 -20.65 1.37
CA GLU A 36 0.78 -20.16 1.55
C GLU A 36 0.70 -18.70 2.00
N ILE A 37 1.55 -18.30 2.95
CA ILE A 37 1.53 -16.95 3.51
C ILE A 37 2.75 -16.18 3.00
N PHE A 38 2.52 -14.92 2.61
CA PHE A 38 3.55 -13.93 2.39
C PHE A 38 3.40 -12.80 3.40
N HIS A 39 4.52 -12.38 3.99
CA HIS A 39 4.55 -11.27 4.94
C HIS A 39 5.87 -10.52 4.87
N ARG A 40 5.82 -9.20 4.79
CA ARG A 40 6.98 -8.31 4.87
C ARG A 40 6.63 -7.03 5.62
N MET A 41 7.43 -6.69 6.63
CA MET A 41 7.56 -5.30 7.07
C MET A 41 8.44 -4.57 6.06
N VAL A 42 8.11 -3.32 5.76
CA VAL A 42 8.77 -2.49 4.74
C VAL A 42 9.29 -1.22 5.41
N ASN A 43 10.57 -0.91 5.18
CA ASN A 43 11.13 0.35 5.62
C ASN A 43 10.65 1.47 4.68
N PRO A 44 9.81 2.43 5.15
CA PRO A 44 9.26 3.47 4.28
C PRO A 44 10.28 4.56 3.92
N ARG A 45 11.49 4.51 4.51
CA ARG A 45 12.55 5.52 4.40
C ARG A 45 12.11 6.91 4.83
N MET A 46 11.13 7.00 5.72
CA MET A 46 10.60 8.22 6.32
C MET A 46 10.02 7.95 7.70
N GLU A 47 9.88 9.00 8.51
CA GLU A 47 9.20 8.87 9.80
C GLU A 47 7.71 8.59 9.61
N ILE A 48 7.17 7.74 10.46
CA ILE A 48 5.74 7.42 10.51
C ILE A 48 5.02 8.49 11.33
N SER A 49 3.97 9.07 10.76
CA SER A 49 3.16 10.03 11.52
C SER A 49 2.46 9.34 12.70
N ARG A 50 2.34 10.05 13.83
CA ARG A 50 1.62 9.58 15.01
C ARG A 50 0.22 9.03 14.69
N LYS A 51 -0.50 9.66 13.77
CA LYS A 51 -1.85 9.22 13.35
C LYS A 51 -1.82 7.83 12.70
N VAL A 52 -0.79 7.54 11.91
CA VAL A 52 -0.63 6.22 11.28
C VAL A 52 -0.27 5.19 12.34
N THR A 53 0.68 5.48 13.23
CA THR A 53 1.01 4.59 14.34
C THR A 53 -0.17 4.31 15.27
N GLU A 54 -1.00 5.30 15.57
CA GLU A 54 -2.22 5.11 16.37
C GLU A 54 -3.27 4.24 15.66
N LEU A 55 -3.30 4.26 14.33
CA LEU A 55 -4.24 3.48 13.53
C LEU A 55 -3.77 2.02 13.35
N THR A 56 -2.50 1.83 12.99
CA THR A 56 -1.96 0.53 12.55
C THR A 56 -1.13 -0.18 13.63
N GLY A 57 -0.74 0.54 14.68
CA GLY A 57 0.21 0.08 15.68
C GLY A 57 1.66 0.00 15.16
N ILE A 58 1.91 0.30 13.88
CA ILE A 58 3.24 0.23 13.29
C ILE A 58 4.07 1.45 13.72
N THR A 59 5.22 1.18 14.33
CA THR A 59 6.17 2.19 14.81
C THR A 59 7.41 2.27 13.92
N ASP A 60 8.14 3.38 14.00
CA ASP A 60 9.41 3.54 13.28
C ASP A 60 10.41 2.42 13.61
N GLU A 61 10.45 1.95 14.87
CA GLU A 61 11.34 0.86 15.30
C GLU A 61 11.00 -0.47 14.62
N MET A 62 9.71 -0.76 14.38
CA MET A 62 9.27 -1.98 13.71
C MET A 62 9.67 -2.03 12.23
N VAL A 63 9.71 -0.88 11.56
CA VAL A 63 9.99 -0.80 10.12
C VAL A 63 11.44 -0.46 9.82
N LYS A 64 12.23 -0.05 10.81
CA LYS A 64 13.62 0.36 10.66
C LYS A 64 14.48 -0.70 9.96
N ASP A 65 14.33 -1.96 10.37
CA ASP A 65 15.04 -3.10 9.77
C ASP A 65 14.15 -3.87 8.77
N GLY A 66 13.03 -3.25 8.35
CA GLY A 66 12.13 -3.78 7.34
C GLY A 66 12.80 -3.91 5.97
N CYS A 67 12.16 -4.68 5.10
CA CYS A 67 12.63 -4.88 3.73
C CYS A 67 12.60 -3.56 2.94
N GLU A 68 13.51 -3.42 1.97
CA GLU A 68 13.43 -2.32 1.01
C GLU A 68 12.12 -2.39 0.21
N PRO A 69 11.44 -1.26 -0.05
CA PRO A 69 10.16 -1.24 -0.75
C PRO A 69 10.17 -2.00 -2.08
N GLU A 70 11.20 -1.79 -2.90
CA GLU A 70 11.36 -2.42 -4.21
C GLU A 70 11.53 -3.93 -4.09
N ARG A 71 12.28 -4.38 -3.09
CA ARG A 71 12.52 -5.80 -2.86
C ARG A 71 11.25 -6.48 -2.35
N ALA A 72 10.56 -5.86 -1.39
CA ALA A 72 9.32 -6.39 -0.85
C ALA A 72 8.24 -6.51 -1.95
N ALA A 73 8.11 -5.49 -2.80
CA ALA A 73 7.16 -5.50 -3.92
C ALA A 73 7.53 -6.53 -5.00
N ALA A 74 8.82 -6.70 -5.31
CA ALA A 74 9.28 -7.71 -6.27
C ALA A 74 9.04 -9.15 -5.74
N GLU A 75 9.37 -9.41 -4.47
CA GLU A 75 9.10 -10.69 -3.81
C GLU A 75 7.58 -10.98 -3.77
N PHE A 76 6.74 -9.97 -3.50
CA PHE A 76 5.28 -10.13 -3.58
C PHE A 76 4.81 -10.42 -5.00
N ARG A 77 5.35 -9.74 -6.01
CA ARG A 77 4.99 -9.99 -7.42
C ARG A 77 5.26 -11.44 -7.79
N GLU A 78 6.44 -11.96 -7.45
CA GLU A 78 6.80 -13.36 -7.67
C GLU A 78 5.87 -14.30 -6.92
N PHE A 79 5.57 -13.98 -5.65
CA PHE A 79 4.62 -14.74 -4.85
C PHE A 79 3.23 -14.80 -5.50
N ALA A 80 2.75 -13.70 -6.09
CA ALA A 80 1.43 -13.62 -6.70
C ALA A 80 1.38 -14.06 -8.17
N GLU A 81 2.48 -14.52 -8.75
CA GLU A 81 2.59 -14.77 -10.19
C GLU A 81 1.61 -15.84 -10.68
N GLY A 82 0.86 -15.53 -11.75
CA GLY A 82 -0.17 -16.42 -12.29
C GLY A 82 -1.48 -16.50 -11.49
N PHE A 83 -1.64 -15.75 -10.39
CA PHE A 83 -2.87 -15.71 -9.59
C PHE A 83 -3.58 -14.34 -9.68
N PRO A 84 -4.92 -14.31 -9.71
CA PRO A 84 -5.67 -13.08 -9.50
C PRO A 84 -5.57 -12.65 -8.03
N LEU A 85 -5.73 -11.35 -7.80
CA LEU A 85 -5.76 -10.77 -6.47
C LEU A 85 -7.19 -10.75 -5.90
N VAL A 86 -7.31 -10.91 -4.60
CA VAL A 86 -8.53 -10.69 -3.84
C VAL A 86 -8.21 -9.70 -2.73
N GLY A 87 -9.12 -8.78 -2.46
CA GLY A 87 -8.96 -7.86 -1.34
C GLY A 87 -10.20 -7.00 -1.14
N HIS A 88 -10.21 -6.21 -0.08
CA HIS A 88 -11.31 -5.34 0.27
C HIS A 88 -10.98 -3.91 -0.14
N ASN A 89 -11.68 -3.37 -1.13
CA ASN A 89 -11.27 -2.10 -1.77
C ASN A 89 -9.89 -2.20 -2.45
N LEU A 90 -9.59 -3.39 -2.99
CA LEU A 90 -8.32 -3.88 -3.54
C LEU A 90 -7.56 -2.91 -4.48
N ILE A 91 -8.25 -1.95 -5.11
CA ILE A 91 -7.59 -0.99 -6.01
C ILE A 91 -6.55 -0.13 -5.28
N TYR A 92 -6.72 0.10 -3.98
CA TYR A 92 -5.77 0.87 -3.17
C TYR A 92 -4.45 0.09 -3.02
N ASP A 93 -4.49 -1.12 -2.48
CA ASP A 93 -3.33 -2.01 -2.29
C ASP A 93 -2.58 -2.23 -3.61
N TYR A 94 -3.34 -2.59 -4.65
CA TYR A 94 -2.82 -2.79 -5.98
C TYR A 94 -2.10 -1.54 -6.52
N SER A 95 -2.65 -0.35 -6.29
CA SER A 95 -2.07 0.90 -6.81
C SER A 95 -0.73 1.25 -6.15
N PHE A 96 -0.52 0.92 -4.86
CA PHE A 96 0.75 1.09 -4.17
C PHE A 96 1.81 0.12 -4.71
N LEU A 97 1.48 -1.18 -4.80
CA LEU A 97 2.36 -2.19 -5.38
C LEU A 97 2.76 -1.84 -6.82
N LYS A 98 1.76 -1.46 -7.64
CA LYS A 98 1.99 -1.07 -9.03
C LYS A 98 2.87 0.17 -9.13
N GLN A 99 2.63 1.20 -8.32
CA GLN A 99 3.46 2.42 -8.35
C GLN A 99 4.90 2.12 -7.93
N CYS A 100 5.10 1.29 -6.89
CA CYS A 100 6.42 0.87 -6.44
C CYS A 100 7.19 0.12 -7.55
N LEU A 101 6.58 -0.89 -8.16
CA LEU A 101 7.18 -1.68 -9.25
C LEU A 101 7.48 -0.82 -10.49
N VAL A 102 6.55 0.06 -10.90
CA VAL A 102 6.73 0.95 -12.05
C VAL A 102 7.86 1.97 -11.82
N ASN A 103 8.05 2.44 -10.58
CA ASN A 103 9.19 3.30 -10.24
C ASN A 103 10.53 2.60 -10.48
N HIS A 104 10.57 1.28 -10.31
CA HIS A 104 11.75 0.43 -10.53
C HIS A 104 11.84 -0.16 -11.95
N GLY A 105 10.93 0.25 -12.85
CA GLY A 105 10.95 -0.18 -14.26
C GLY A 105 10.28 -1.53 -14.51
N GLU A 106 9.51 -2.03 -13.55
CA GLU A 106 8.78 -3.28 -13.65
C GLU A 106 7.30 -3.03 -13.98
N THR A 107 6.63 -4.05 -14.52
CA THR A 107 5.18 -4.05 -14.77
C THR A 107 4.46 -4.84 -13.69
N PHE A 108 3.20 -4.49 -13.46
CA PHE A 108 2.34 -5.20 -12.53
C PHE A 108 0.89 -5.16 -13.00
N GLU A 109 0.55 -6.01 -13.95
CA GLU A 109 -0.81 -6.17 -14.46
C GLU A 109 -1.43 -7.40 -13.80
N LYS A 110 -2.59 -7.22 -13.16
CA LYS A 110 -3.30 -8.27 -12.45
C LYS A 110 -4.79 -8.10 -12.65
N ASP A 111 -5.47 -9.24 -12.69
CA ASP A 111 -6.91 -9.30 -12.48
C ASP A 111 -7.18 -9.45 -10.99
N GLY A 112 -8.36 -9.04 -10.55
CA GLY A 112 -8.75 -9.29 -9.17
C GLY A 112 -10.25 -9.17 -8.89
N VAL A 113 -10.61 -9.57 -7.69
CA VAL A 113 -11.97 -9.52 -7.15
C VAL A 113 -11.98 -8.68 -5.89
N ASP A 114 -12.87 -7.69 -5.86
CA ASP A 114 -12.98 -6.73 -4.77
C ASP A 114 -14.16 -7.10 -3.87
N THR A 115 -13.85 -7.55 -2.66
CA THR A 115 -14.86 -7.99 -1.69
C THR A 115 -15.76 -6.85 -1.21
N LEU A 116 -15.31 -5.59 -1.26
CA LEU A 116 -16.18 -4.43 -0.98
C LEU A 116 -17.27 -4.30 -2.05
N LYS A 117 -16.94 -4.53 -3.31
CA LYS A 117 -17.92 -4.49 -4.41
C LYS A 117 -18.91 -5.65 -4.30
N LEU A 118 -18.43 -6.85 -3.97
CA LEU A 118 -19.28 -8.00 -3.69
C LEU A 118 -20.21 -7.72 -2.50
N ALA A 119 -19.67 -7.21 -1.39
CA ALA A 119 -20.43 -6.92 -0.18
C ALA A 119 -21.50 -5.84 -0.43
N ARG A 120 -21.20 -4.79 -1.18
CA ARG A 120 -22.19 -3.76 -1.58
C ARG A 120 -23.30 -4.31 -2.47
N LYS A 121 -22.99 -5.34 -3.25
CA LYS A 121 -23.92 -5.93 -4.20
C LYS A 121 -24.90 -6.91 -3.56
N PHE A 122 -24.38 -7.80 -2.72
CA PHE A 122 -25.16 -8.94 -2.22
C PHE A 122 -25.72 -8.74 -0.80
N LEU A 123 -25.13 -7.84 -0.01
CA LEU A 123 -25.56 -7.65 1.37
C LEU A 123 -26.47 -6.42 1.49
N PRO A 124 -27.32 -6.34 2.54
CA PRO A 124 -28.27 -5.24 2.71
C PRO A 124 -27.62 -3.86 2.66
N GLU A 125 -28.28 -2.89 2.01
CA GLU A 125 -27.75 -1.55 1.77
C GLU A 125 -27.53 -0.75 3.08
N ALA A 126 -28.41 -0.94 4.06
CA ALA A 126 -28.33 -0.24 5.35
C ALA A 126 -27.08 -0.57 6.17
N GLU A 127 -26.39 -1.67 5.83
CA GLU A 127 -25.24 -2.16 6.58
C GLU A 127 -23.94 -1.54 6.08
N LYS A 128 -23.10 -1.11 7.03
CA LYS A 128 -21.72 -0.69 6.72
C LYS A 128 -20.99 -1.82 6.00
N LYS A 129 -20.06 -1.47 5.12
CA LYS A 129 -19.29 -2.43 4.33
C LYS A 129 -17.79 -2.34 4.56
N THR A 130 -17.33 -1.74 5.66
CA THR A 130 -15.91 -1.78 6.01
C THR A 130 -15.52 -3.21 6.38
N LEU A 131 -14.25 -3.58 6.17
CA LEU A 131 -13.74 -4.89 6.55
C LEU A 131 -14.04 -5.17 8.03
N ASP A 132 -13.76 -4.21 8.92
CA ASP A 132 -14.04 -4.34 10.36
C ASP A 132 -15.50 -4.69 10.68
N TYR A 133 -16.42 -4.02 9.99
CA TYR A 133 -17.83 -4.25 10.19
C TYR A 133 -18.21 -5.65 9.70
N LEU A 134 -17.76 -6.03 8.51
CA LEU A 134 -18.09 -7.32 7.91
C LEU A 134 -17.48 -8.48 8.68
N CYS A 135 -16.26 -8.33 9.20
CA CYS A 135 -15.65 -9.33 10.06
C CYS A 135 -16.45 -9.54 11.34
N SER A 136 -16.92 -8.45 11.96
CA SER A 136 -17.78 -8.53 13.15
C SER A 136 -19.13 -9.17 12.81
N TYR A 137 -19.75 -8.76 11.70
CA TYR A 137 -21.06 -9.21 11.25
C TYR A 137 -21.07 -10.71 10.91
N PHE A 138 -20.03 -11.20 10.24
CA PHE A 138 -19.88 -12.61 9.87
C PHE A 138 -19.10 -13.44 10.88
N GLN A 139 -18.77 -12.89 12.06
CA GLN A 139 -18.00 -13.58 13.10
C GLN A 139 -16.64 -14.11 12.63
N ILE A 140 -16.00 -13.40 11.70
CA ILE A 140 -14.64 -13.68 11.24
C ILE A 140 -13.67 -13.16 12.29
N SER A 141 -12.95 -14.08 12.94
CA SER A 141 -11.96 -13.74 13.96
C SER A 141 -10.72 -13.10 13.32
N ARG A 142 -10.30 -11.96 13.87
CA ARG A 142 -9.01 -11.31 13.61
C ARG A 142 -8.25 -11.18 14.92
N LYS A 143 -6.96 -11.53 14.91
CA LYS A 143 -6.13 -11.41 16.12
C LYS A 143 -5.83 -9.94 16.44
N GLU A 144 -5.53 -9.16 15.40
CA GLU A 144 -5.25 -7.74 15.45
C GLU A 144 -5.93 -7.08 14.24
N ASN A 145 -6.49 -5.89 14.42
CA ASN A 145 -6.99 -5.07 13.31
C ASN A 145 -5.85 -4.17 12.81
N HIS A 146 -5.88 -3.80 11.52
CA HIS A 146 -4.90 -2.91 10.89
C HIS A 146 -3.49 -3.52 10.90
N ARG A 147 -3.44 -4.79 10.55
CA ARG A 147 -2.22 -5.57 10.38
C ARG A 147 -2.39 -6.37 9.10
N ALA A 148 -1.55 -6.06 8.12
CA ALA A 148 -1.77 -6.48 6.75
C ALA A 148 -2.00 -7.99 6.58
N LEU A 149 -1.27 -8.81 7.34
CA LEU A 149 -1.43 -10.27 7.26
C LEU A 149 -2.73 -10.77 7.89
N GLU A 150 -3.17 -10.17 9.00
CA GLU A 150 -4.41 -10.56 9.66
C GLU A 150 -5.63 -10.11 8.84
N ASP A 151 -5.55 -8.92 8.24
CA ASP A 151 -6.58 -8.43 7.34
C ASP A 151 -6.64 -9.25 6.04
N ALA A 152 -5.52 -9.59 5.40
CA ALA A 152 -5.51 -10.51 4.25
C ALA A 152 -6.12 -11.89 4.55
N LYS A 153 -5.89 -12.44 5.76
CA LYS A 153 -6.55 -13.68 6.20
C LYS A 153 -8.05 -13.51 6.36
N ALA A 154 -8.49 -12.37 6.89
CA ALA A 154 -9.90 -12.06 7.08
C ALA A 154 -10.61 -11.84 5.74
N GLU A 155 -9.97 -11.13 4.81
CA GLU A 155 -10.47 -10.93 3.45
C GLU A 155 -10.64 -12.24 2.69
N LYS A 156 -9.68 -13.17 2.82
CA LYS A 156 -9.82 -14.53 2.28
C LYS A 156 -11.08 -15.21 2.81
N LEU A 157 -11.31 -15.18 4.12
CA LEU A 157 -12.49 -15.79 4.74
C LEU A 157 -13.78 -15.10 4.30
N LEU A 158 -13.79 -13.76 4.23
CA LEU A 158 -14.91 -12.98 3.74
C LEU A 158 -15.23 -13.31 2.29
N PHE A 159 -14.21 -13.41 1.43
CA PHE A 159 -14.38 -13.79 0.03
C PHE A 159 -14.99 -15.18 -0.11
N GLN A 160 -14.44 -16.17 0.61
CA GLN A 160 -14.95 -17.55 0.62
C GLN A 160 -16.42 -17.59 1.06
N TYR A 161 -16.77 -16.86 2.12
CA TYR A 161 -18.15 -16.75 2.57
C TYR A 161 -19.06 -16.15 1.50
N LEU A 162 -18.70 -14.99 0.93
CA LEU A 162 -19.50 -14.34 -0.11
C LEU A 162 -19.69 -15.25 -1.33
N GLN A 163 -18.64 -15.98 -1.69
CA GLN A 163 -18.64 -16.90 -2.81
C GLN A 163 -19.57 -18.09 -2.56
N GLU A 164 -19.46 -18.73 -1.39
CA GLU A 164 -20.34 -19.84 -0.99
C GLU A 164 -21.82 -19.43 -1.01
N GLN A 165 -22.13 -18.22 -0.52
CA GLN A 165 -23.52 -17.77 -0.39
C GLN A 165 -24.13 -17.26 -1.71
N PHE A 166 -23.34 -16.58 -2.55
CA PHE A 166 -23.89 -15.77 -3.65
C PHE A 166 -23.36 -16.11 -5.04
N GLU A 167 -22.27 -16.88 -5.19
CA GLU A 167 -21.70 -17.18 -6.52
C GLU A 167 -22.68 -17.97 -7.39
N ALA A 168 -23.42 -18.92 -6.82
CA ALA A 168 -24.41 -19.70 -7.57
C ALA A 168 -25.54 -18.84 -8.16
N GLN A 169 -25.85 -17.70 -7.53
CA GLN A 169 -26.90 -16.78 -7.98
C GLN A 169 -26.38 -15.86 -9.09
N GLU A 170 -25.14 -15.38 -8.96
CA GLU A 170 -24.53 -14.51 -9.96
C GLU A 170 -23.01 -14.76 -10.12
N PRO A 171 -22.62 -15.78 -10.91
CA PRO A 171 -21.22 -16.20 -11.05
C PRO A 171 -20.30 -15.10 -11.60
N GLU A 172 -20.82 -14.29 -12.53
CA GLU A 172 -20.13 -13.17 -13.19
C GLU A 172 -19.59 -12.11 -12.21
N ALA A 173 -20.18 -12.00 -11.01
CA ALA A 173 -19.71 -11.06 -9.99
C ALA A 173 -18.38 -11.50 -9.37
N PHE A 174 -18.09 -12.81 -9.36
CA PHE A 174 -16.92 -13.43 -8.72
C PHE A 174 -15.77 -13.69 -9.68
N LEU A 175 -15.96 -13.43 -10.98
CA LEU A 175 -14.89 -13.53 -11.96
C LEU A 175 -13.86 -12.40 -11.74
N PRO A 176 -12.55 -12.71 -11.70
CA PRO A 176 -11.51 -11.70 -11.67
C PRO A 176 -11.63 -10.73 -12.86
N LYS A 177 -11.45 -9.44 -12.59
CA LYS A 177 -11.48 -8.39 -13.61
C LYS A 177 -10.18 -7.59 -13.60
N PRO A 178 -9.73 -7.05 -14.74
CA PRO A 178 -8.51 -6.24 -14.80
C PRO A 178 -8.52 -5.10 -13.79
N LEU A 179 -7.45 -5.01 -12.99
CA LEU A 179 -7.24 -3.91 -12.05
C LEU A 179 -6.65 -2.71 -12.81
N LEU A 180 -7.49 -1.70 -13.03
CA LEU A 180 -7.13 -0.55 -13.86
C LEU A 180 -6.57 0.60 -13.02
N TYR A 181 -5.25 0.65 -12.90
CA TYR A 181 -4.53 1.81 -12.37
C TYR A 181 -3.40 2.23 -13.32
N ARG A 182 -3.39 3.51 -13.70
CA ARG A 182 -2.36 4.10 -14.57
C ARG A 182 -1.27 4.75 -13.74
N ALA A 183 -0.24 3.98 -13.39
CA ALA A 183 0.97 4.50 -12.75
C ALA A 183 1.87 5.21 -13.78
N LYS A 184 2.49 6.31 -13.35
CA LYS A 184 3.57 6.97 -14.12
C LYS A 184 4.87 6.76 -13.36
N LYS A 185 5.93 6.34 -14.06
CA LYS A 185 7.25 6.17 -13.47
C LYS A 185 7.75 7.46 -12.83
N GLN A 186 8.09 7.40 -11.55
CA GLN A 186 8.78 8.45 -10.83
C GLN A 186 10.25 8.06 -10.73
N GLY A 187 11.11 8.85 -11.36
CA GLY A 187 12.55 8.64 -11.26
C GLY A 187 13.11 9.18 -9.93
N PRO A 188 14.28 8.67 -9.49
CA PRO A 188 14.95 9.17 -8.30
C PRO A 188 15.35 10.64 -8.47
N ALA A 189 15.35 11.38 -7.37
CA ALA A 189 15.82 12.76 -7.31
C ALA A 189 17.27 12.84 -7.83
N THR A 190 17.54 13.84 -8.65
CA THR A 190 18.89 14.07 -9.17
C THR A 190 19.84 14.51 -8.06
N ALA A 191 21.15 14.27 -8.23
CA ALA A 191 22.16 14.75 -7.28
C ALA A 191 22.05 16.27 -7.02
N LYS A 192 21.71 17.06 -8.06
CA LYS A 192 21.48 18.50 -7.93
C LYS A 192 20.26 18.83 -7.06
N GLN A 193 19.14 18.11 -7.24
CA GLN A 193 17.95 18.31 -6.41
C GLN A 193 18.22 17.92 -4.95
N LYS A 194 18.85 16.77 -4.72
CA LYS A 194 19.21 16.30 -3.37
C LYS A 194 20.12 17.30 -2.67
N LYS A 195 21.21 17.73 -3.34
CA LYS A 195 22.16 18.72 -2.82
C LYS A 195 21.46 20.03 -2.45
N TYR A 196 20.64 20.57 -3.34
CA TYR A 196 19.98 21.85 -3.11
C TYR A 196 18.96 21.76 -1.96
N LEU A 197 18.16 20.70 -1.91
CA LEU A 197 17.22 20.47 -0.82
C LEU A 197 17.96 20.36 0.52
N LYS A 198 19.07 19.61 0.57
CA LYS A 198 19.90 19.49 1.76
C LYS A 198 20.48 20.83 2.22
N GLU A 199 21.04 21.63 1.31
CA GLU A 199 21.55 22.97 1.65
C GLU A 199 20.44 23.86 2.21
N LEU A 200 19.24 23.78 1.64
CA LEU A 200 18.08 24.56 2.06
C LEU A 200 17.58 24.15 3.45
N THR A 201 17.55 22.85 3.75
CA THR A 201 17.11 22.33 5.04
C THR A 201 18.16 22.60 6.12
N ASP A 202 19.44 22.44 5.82
CA ASP A 202 20.54 22.76 6.74
C ASP A 202 20.52 24.25 7.11
N TRP A 203 20.31 25.14 6.11
CA TRP A 203 20.26 26.58 6.31
C TRP A 203 19.10 27.01 7.22
N HIS A 204 17.90 26.48 6.96
CA HIS A 204 16.69 26.80 7.72
C HIS A 204 16.52 25.93 8.98
N LYS A 205 17.47 25.03 9.27
CA LYS A 205 17.44 24.06 10.39
C LYS A 205 16.16 23.22 10.40
N ILE A 206 15.75 22.76 9.23
CA ILE A 206 14.55 21.93 9.02
C ILE A 206 14.97 20.46 9.05
N ASP A 207 14.30 19.67 9.88
CA ASP A 207 14.36 18.22 9.75
C ASP A 207 13.43 17.77 8.62
N LEU A 208 13.96 16.94 7.71
CA LEU A 208 13.22 16.46 6.55
C LEU A 208 12.31 15.29 6.91
N ASN A 209 12.64 14.54 7.98
CA ASN A 209 11.91 13.34 8.42
C ASN A 209 11.75 12.29 7.29
N VAL A 210 12.67 12.30 6.32
CA VAL A 210 12.72 11.39 5.17
C VAL A 210 14.17 11.24 4.72
N ASP A 211 14.54 10.02 4.33
CA ASP A 211 15.83 9.75 3.71
C ASP A 211 15.90 10.45 2.35
N LEU A 212 16.84 11.39 2.23
CA LEU A 212 17.08 12.16 1.02
C LEU A 212 17.35 11.26 -0.20
N ASP A 213 17.94 10.09 0.01
CA ASP A 213 18.27 9.18 -1.08
C ASP A 213 17.07 8.42 -1.65
N SER A 214 16.02 8.26 -0.85
CA SER A 214 14.74 7.64 -1.23
C SER A 214 13.83 8.55 -2.08
N LEU A 215 14.13 9.85 -2.17
CA LEU A 215 13.24 10.81 -2.79
C LEU A 215 13.14 10.63 -4.30
N THR A 216 11.92 10.76 -4.82
CA THR A 216 11.68 10.95 -6.26
C THR A 216 11.94 12.41 -6.66
N ARG A 217 12.13 12.65 -7.97
CA ARG A 217 12.29 14.02 -8.50
C ARG A 217 11.13 14.94 -8.10
N ASN A 218 9.91 14.42 -8.13
CA ASN A 218 8.71 15.21 -7.83
C ASN A 218 8.60 15.50 -6.34
N GLU A 219 9.03 14.60 -5.47
CA GLU A 219 9.08 14.84 -4.02
C GLU A 219 10.12 15.89 -3.68
N ALA A 220 11.35 15.73 -4.17
CA ALA A 220 12.41 16.70 -3.92
C ALA A 220 12.02 18.11 -4.38
N SER A 221 11.40 18.25 -5.57
CA SER A 221 10.90 19.54 -6.05
C SER A 221 9.78 20.10 -5.16
N ARG A 222 8.75 19.31 -4.82
CA ARG A 222 7.64 19.78 -3.96
C ARG A 222 8.12 20.21 -2.59
N MET A 223 9.04 19.46 -1.98
CA MET A 223 9.62 19.81 -0.68
C MET A 223 10.42 21.10 -0.77
N THR A 224 11.25 21.24 -1.81
CA THR A 224 11.99 22.48 -2.08
C THR A 224 11.04 23.67 -2.22
N ASP A 225 10.01 23.55 -3.06
CA ASP A 225 9.05 24.63 -3.30
C ASP A 225 8.31 25.03 -2.02
N LYS A 226 7.94 24.05 -1.19
CA LYS A 226 7.29 24.29 0.11
C LYS A 226 8.21 25.06 1.07
N ILE A 227 9.49 24.70 1.14
CA ILE A 227 10.45 25.39 2.00
C ILE A 227 10.71 26.80 1.47
N LEU A 228 10.87 26.97 0.16
CA LEU A 228 11.06 28.29 -0.45
C LEU A 228 9.86 29.22 -0.21
N ALA A 229 8.64 28.70 -0.29
CA ALA A 229 7.43 29.46 -0.03
C ALA A 229 7.31 29.90 1.44
N ALA A 230 7.76 29.07 2.38
CA ALA A 230 7.65 29.35 3.81
C ALA A 230 8.83 30.17 4.37
N TYR A 231 10.05 29.94 3.90
CA TYR A 231 11.28 30.46 4.51
C TYR A 231 12.17 31.27 3.56
N GLY A 232 11.85 31.28 2.25
CA GLY A 232 12.64 31.99 1.24
C GLY A 232 13.89 31.24 0.79
N LYS A 233 14.62 31.87 -0.14
CA LYS A 233 15.85 31.31 -0.74
C LYS A 233 17.02 31.39 0.24
N LEU A 234 18.05 30.58 -0.02
CA LEU A 234 19.37 30.74 0.59
C LEU A 234 19.86 32.18 0.37
N SER A 235 20.07 32.94 1.45
CA SER A 235 20.72 34.25 1.35
C SER A 235 22.23 34.06 1.27
N SER A 236 22.89 34.69 0.30
CA SER A 236 24.34 34.86 0.37
C SER A 236 24.65 35.62 1.66
N ARG A 237 25.60 35.13 2.47
CA ARG A 237 26.19 35.94 3.54
C ARG A 237 26.48 37.35 2.99
N GLY A 238 26.06 38.36 3.75
CA GLY A 238 26.19 39.75 3.37
C GLY A 238 27.59 40.08 2.86
N GLY A 239 27.63 40.80 1.75
CA GLY A 239 28.74 41.72 1.53
C GLY A 239 28.70 42.76 2.64
N ALA A 240 29.71 42.72 3.49
CA ALA A 240 30.18 43.82 4.32
C ALA A 240 31.71 43.79 4.21
#